data_AF-A0A4U7B9C0-F1
#
_entry.id   AF-A0A4U7B9C0-F1
#
_cell.length_a   1.000
_cell.length_b   1.000
_cell.length_c   1.000
_cell.angle_alpha   90.00
_cell.angle_beta   90.00
_cell.angle_gamma   90.00
#
_symmetry.space_group_name_H-M   'P 1'
#
loop_
_entity.id
_entity.type
_entity.pdbx_description
1 polymer ?
#
loop_
_entity_poly.entity_id
_entity_poly.type
_entity_poly.pdbx_seq_one_letter_code
_entity_poly.pdbx_strand_id
1 'polypeptide(L)'
;MLLLFTSLLAIAGHAQAQGENYASAGYHRGFPDCQAGPLANTTVCDTAQDPLTRATALINLLTVEEKLNQTGSESPGVPRLGLPAYIWWNEALHGVANSPGVNFSDSGDFSYATSFPQPILMGAAFDDELIREVATVVSTEARAFNNDQRAGLDFWTPSLVTTSLVAIRGRSAPLWLPFAVAKFAQHYF
;
A
#
# COMPACT_ATOMS: atom_id res chain seq x y z
N MET A 1 2.45 42.23 16.09
CA MET A 1 2.63 41.68 14.72
C MET A 1 3.77 40.66 14.72
N LEU A 2 3.68 39.60 15.54
CA LEU A 2 4.73 38.58 15.67
C LEU A 2 4.20 37.28 16.32
N LEU A 3 2.99 36.83 15.95
CA LEU A 3 2.37 35.61 16.52
C LEU A 3 1.58 34.77 15.49
N LEU A 4 1.92 34.88 14.19
CA LEU A 4 1.18 34.17 13.13
C LEU A 4 2.07 33.34 12.18
N PHE A 5 3.36 33.18 12.47
CA PHE A 5 4.27 32.43 11.58
C PHE A 5 4.70 31.05 12.09
N THR A 6 4.31 30.64 13.29
CA THR A 6 4.70 29.32 13.86
C THR A 6 3.70 28.19 13.59
N SER A 7 2.53 28.48 13.03
CA SER A 7 1.47 27.47 12.80
C SER A 7 1.50 26.80 11.42
N LEU A 8 2.30 27.31 10.46
CA LEU A 8 2.38 26.68 9.12
C LEU A 8 3.44 25.56 9.02
N LEU A 9 4.35 25.44 9.99
CA LEU A 9 5.43 24.45 9.96
C LEU A 9 5.07 23.12 10.66
N ALA A 10 3.96 23.05 11.38
CA ALA A 10 3.58 21.87 12.17
C ALA A 10 2.86 20.77 11.35
N ILE A 11 2.38 21.09 10.14
CA ILE A 11 1.58 20.16 9.33
C ILE A 11 2.46 19.32 8.38
N ALA A 12 3.69 19.76 8.09
CA ALA A 12 4.62 19.00 7.24
C ALA A 12 5.37 17.88 8.00
N GLY A 13 5.52 17.98 9.33
CA GLY A 13 6.32 17.04 10.12
C GLY A 13 5.61 15.75 10.57
N HIS A 14 4.29 15.63 10.38
CA HIS A 14 3.53 14.48 10.91
C HIS A 14 3.42 13.30 9.92
N ALA A 15 3.71 13.50 8.63
CA ALA A 15 3.64 12.43 7.63
C ALA A 15 4.94 11.63 7.48
N GLN A 16 6.10 12.21 7.83
CA GLN A 16 7.39 11.53 7.75
C GLN A 16 7.66 10.57 8.92
N ALA A 17 7.06 10.82 10.08
CA ALA A 17 7.36 10.07 11.30
C ALA A 17 6.86 8.60 11.29
N GLN A 18 5.91 8.21 10.43
CA GLN A 18 5.20 6.94 10.60
C GLN A 18 5.93 5.73 9.98
N GLY A 19 6.60 5.91 8.84
CA GLY A 19 7.47 4.89 8.25
C GLY A 19 8.81 4.74 8.98
N GLU A 20 9.33 5.85 9.53
CA GLU A 20 10.53 5.89 10.38
C GLU A 20 10.32 5.10 11.68
N ASN A 21 9.10 5.15 12.26
CA ASN A 21 8.76 4.48 13.51
C ASN A 21 8.87 2.94 13.45
N TYR A 22 8.63 2.29 12.29
CA TYR A 22 8.74 0.82 12.16
C TYR A 22 10.18 0.33 12.06
N ALA A 23 11.00 1.04 11.28
CA ALA A 23 12.43 0.77 11.19
C ALA A 23 13.11 1.04 12.54
N SER A 24 12.70 2.10 13.27
CA SER A 24 13.21 2.40 14.60
C SER A 24 12.70 1.46 15.71
N ALA A 25 11.54 0.83 15.52
CA ALA A 25 10.98 -0.17 16.45
C ALA A 25 11.60 -1.57 16.28
N GLY A 26 12.59 -1.73 15.39
CA GLY A 26 13.31 -3.00 15.19
C GLY A 26 12.54 -4.04 14.37
N TYR A 27 11.48 -3.63 13.67
CA TYR A 27 10.70 -4.53 12.82
C TYR A 27 11.33 -4.66 11.43
N HIS A 28 11.79 -5.88 11.11
CA HIS A 28 12.36 -6.19 9.80
C HIS A 28 11.26 -6.24 8.74
N ARG A 29 11.30 -5.34 7.76
CA ARG A 29 10.56 -5.47 6.49
C ARG A 29 11.30 -6.44 5.56
N GLY A 30 10.58 -7.05 4.63
CA GLY A 30 11.14 -7.96 3.64
C GLY A 30 10.23 -9.14 3.34
N PHE A 31 10.81 -10.20 2.79
CA PHE A 31 10.10 -11.44 2.47
C PHE A 31 10.55 -12.56 3.41
N PRO A 32 9.62 -13.46 3.82
CA PRO A 32 10.01 -14.66 4.55
C PRO A 32 10.90 -15.54 3.67
N ASP A 33 11.95 -16.11 4.28
CA ASP A 33 12.85 -17.04 3.60
C ASP A 33 12.23 -18.45 3.58
N CYS A 34 11.68 -18.84 2.43
CA CYS A 34 11.11 -20.16 2.21
C CYS A 34 12.14 -21.25 1.82
N GLN A 35 13.43 -20.93 1.75
CA GLN A 35 14.49 -21.89 1.43
C GLN A 35 15.28 -22.30 2.68
N ALA A 36 15.68 -21.34 3.51
CA ALA A 36 16.49 -21.58 4.70
C ALA A 36 15.87 -21.03 6.00
N GLY A 37 14.71 -20.37 5.93
CA GLY A 37 14.04 -19.81 7.11
C GLY A 37 13.22 -20.84 7.91
N PRO A 38 12.69 -20.43 9.08
CA PRO A 38 11.92 -21.33 9.96
C PRO A 38 10.65 -21.91 9.32
N LEU A 39 10.13 -21.26 8.28
CA LEU A 39 8.94 -21.70 7.54
C LEU A 39 9.26 -22.62 6.35
N ALA A 40 10.52 -22.81 5.97
CA ALA A 40 10.92 -23.49 4.74
C ALA A 40 10.32 -24.90 4.59
N ASN A 41 10.24 -25.65 5.68
CA ASN A 41 9.71 -27.03 5.70
C ASN A 41 8.21 -27.11 6.06
N THR A 42 7.49 -26.00 6.00
CA THR A 42 6.06 -25.95 6.34
C THR A 42 5.21 -25.71 5.09
N THR A 43 3.92 -26.04 5.16
CA THR A 43 2.99 -25.93 4.03
C THR A 43 2.88 -24.51 3.45
N VAL A 44 3.16 -23.45 4.24
CA VAL A 44 3.12 -22.07 3.72
C VAL A 44 4.13 -21.83 2.58
N CYS A 45 5.25 -22.56 2.58
CA CYS A 45 6.32 -22.45 1.58
C CYS A 45 6.17 -23.47 0.44
N ASP A 46 5.17 -24.36 0.48
CA ASP A 46 4.85 -25.26 -0.62
C ASP A 46 4.05 -24.52 -1.71
N THR A 47 4.73 -24.18 -2.81
CA THR A 47 4.12 -23.47 -3.94
C THR A 47 3.18 -24.33 -4.79
N ALA A 48 3.11 -25.65 -4.54
CA ALA A 48 2.13 -26.52 -5.20
C ALA A 48 0.74 -26.43 -4.57
N GLN A 49 0.62 -25.92 -3.34
CA GLN A 49 -0.65 -25.73 -2.65
C GLN A 49 -1.30 -24.39 -3.04
N ASP A 50 -2.63 -24.34 -2.92
CA ASP A 50 -3.38 -23.10 -3.14
C ASP A 50 -3.11 -22.06 -2.03
N PRO A 51 -3.35 -20.76 -2.30
CA PRO A 51 -3.07 -19.69 -1.33
C PRO A 51 -3.84 -19.83 -0.01
N LEU A 52 -5.08 -20.33 -0.02
CA LEU A 52 -5.89 -20.45 1.19
C LEU A 52 -5.29 -21.52 2.10
N THR A 53 -4.95 -22.69 1.56
CA THR A 53 -4.29 -23.77 2.30
C THR A 53 -2.98 -23.29 2.95
N ARG A 54 -2.16 -22.56 2.18
CA ARG A 54 -0.89 -22.00 2.66
C ARG A 54 -1.08 -20.97 3.77
N ALA A 55 -2.04 -20.06 3.61
CA ALA A 55 -2.38 -19.05 4.61
C ALA A 55 -2.93 -19.69 5.89
N THR A 56 -3.83 -20.67 5.77
CA THR A 56 -4.36 -21.42 6.92
C THR A 56 -3.24 -22.13 7.69
N ALA A 57 -2.30 -22.76 6.97
CA ALA A 57 -1.14 -23.39 7.60
C ALA A 57 -0.29 -22.39 8.39
N LEU A 58 -0.04 -21.19 7.84
CA LEU A 58 0.65 -20.12 8.55
C LEU A 58 -0.09 -19.71 9.83
N ILE A 59 -1.38 -19.39 9.73
CA ILE A 59 -2.20 -18.96 10.87
C ILE A 59 -2.27 -20.03 11.96
N ASN A 60 -2.19 -21.32 11.62
CA ASN A 60 -2.15 -22.39 12.61
C ASN A 60 -0.83 -22.46 13.40
N LEU A 61 0.26 -21.89 12.89
CA LEU A 61 1.53 -21.79 13.61
C LEU A 61 1.57 -20.63 14.61
N LEU A 62 0.67 -19.65 14.49
CA LEU A 62 0.61 -18.47 15.34
C LEU A 62 -0.12 -18.78 16.66
N THR A 63 0.43 -18.25 17.75
CA THR A 63 -0.27 -18.11 19.02
C THR A 63 -1.44 -17.12 18.92
N VAL A 64 -2.33 -17.12 19.90
CA VAL A 64 -3.47 -16.17 19.93
C VAL A 64 -2.98 -14.73 19.97
N GLU A 65 -1.94 -14.43 20.74
CA GLU A 65 -1.36 -13.09 20.84
C GLU A 65 -0.75 -12.65 19.50
N GLU A 66 0.04 -13.52 18.85
CA GLU A 66 0.60 -13.24 17.53
C GLU A 66 -0.50 -12.97 16.49
N LYS A 67 -1.62 -13.72 16.53
CA LYS A 67 -2.78 -13.48 15.66
C LYS A 67 -3.40 -12.11 15.88
N LEU A 68 -3.63 -11.72 17.14
CA LEU A 68 -4.21 -10.42 17.47
C LEU A 68 -3.32 -9.28 16.95
N ASN A 69 -2.00 -9.43 17.08
CA ASN A 69 -1.04 -8.45 16.60
C ASN A 69 -1.05 -8.29 15.06
N GLN A 70 -1.48 -9.29 14.28
CA GLN A 70 -1.59 -9.18 12.82
C GLN A 70 -2.92 -8.53 12.33
N THR A 71 -3.83 -8.12 13.23
CA THR A 71 -5.14 -7.59 12.82
C THR A 71 -5.13 -6.10 12.49
N GLY A 72 -4.09 -5.37 12.89
CA GLY A 72 -3.91 -3.96 12.55
C GLY A 72 -3.35 -3.77 11.14
N SER A 73 -3.52 -2.55 10.59
CA SER A 73 -2.87 -2.12 9.33
C SER A 73 -1.34 -2.14 9.39
N GLU A 74 -0.82 -2.32 10.59
CA GLU A 74 0.54 -2.13 11.02
C GLU A 74 0.93 -3.42 11.75
N SER A 75 1.23 -4.45 10.96
CA SER A 75 1.42 -5.81 11.46
C SER A 75 2.91 -6.04 11.79
N PRO A 76 3.27 -6.36 13.05
CA PRO A 76 4.66 -6.47 13.49
C PRO A 76 5.36 -7.74 12.98
N GLY A 77 4.66 -8.63 12.26
CA GLY A 77 5.19 -9.92 11.87
C GLY A 77 5.30 -10.87 13.05
N VAL A 78 6.08 -11.95 12.89
CA VAL A 78 6.32 -12.97 13.91
C VAL A 78 7.80 -13.38 13.86
N PRO A 79 8.68 -12.74 14.66
CA PRO A 79 10.13 -12.96 14.61
C PRO A 79 10.55 -14.42 14.82
N ARG A 80 9.86 -15.17 15.70
CA ARG A 80 10.14 -16.59 15.96
C ARG A 80 9.96 -17.47 14.72
N LEU A 81 9.09 -17.07 13.80
CA LEU A 81 8.84 -17.76 12.54
C LEU A 81 9.65 -17.16 11.38
N GLY A 82 10.43 -16.11 11.61
CA GLY A 82 11.06 -15.34 10.53
C GLY A 82 10.03 -14.68 9.61
N LEU A 83 8.82 -14.40 10.11
CA LEU A 83 7.79 -13.68 9.37
C LEU A 83 8.04 -12.17 9.53
N PRO A 84 8.36 -11.44 8.45
CA PRO A 84 8.63 -10.00 8.51
C PRO A 84 7.41 -9.19 8.92
N ALA A 85 7.64 -7.96 9.36
CA ALA A 85 6.57 -6.99 9.53
C ALA A 85 5.98 -6.59 8.18
N TYR A 86 4.68 -6.31 8.18
CA TYR A 86 3.93 -5.98 6.99
C TYR A 86 3.00 -4.80 7.26
N ILE A 87 3.05 -3.79 6.39
CA ILE A 87 2.18 -2.61 6.48
C ILE A 87 1.18 -2.67 5.34
N TRP A 88 -0.09 -2.82 5.70
CA TRP A 88 -1.22 -2.92 4.78
C TRP A 88 -1.58 -1.55 4.17
N TRP A 89 -1.25 -0.45 4.85
CA TRP A 89 -1.60 0.89 4.37
C TRP A 89 -0.59 1.43 3.35
N ASN A 90 -0.79 1.06 2.08
CA ASN A 90 -0.10 1.64 0.93
C ASN A 90 -1.08 2.43 0.05
N GLU A 91 -0.66 3.53 -0.57
CA GLU A 91 -1.54 4.40 -1.37
C GLU A 91 -1.03 4.53 -2.82
N ALA A 92 -1.93 4.42 -3.80
CA ALA A 92 -1.56 4.44 -5.22
C ALA A 92 -2.60 5.12 -6.14
N LEU A 93 -3.41 6.05 -5.61
CA LEU A 93 -4.63 6.57 -6.25
C LEU A 93 -4.44 7.06 -7.69
N HIS A 94 -3.28 7.66 -7.99
CA HIS A 94 -2.90 8.13 -9.32
C HIS A 94 -1.38 8.13 -9.48
N GLY A 95 -0.74 7.07 -8.98
CA GLY A 95 0.71 7.01 -8.74
C GLY A 95 1.01 6.50 -7.34
N VAL A 96 2.13 5.81 -7.15
CA VAL A 96 2.61 5.39 -5.81
C VAL A 96 2.77 6.64 -4.95
N ALA A 97 2.13 6.66 -3.78
CA ALA A 97 2.06 7.84 -2.93
C ALA A 97 2.66 7.59 -1.56
N ASN A 98 3.13 8.66 -0.92
CA ASN A 98 3.63 8.59 0.45
C ASN A 98 2.49 8.15 1.40
N SER A 99 2.74 7.09 2.16
CA SER A 99 1.82 6.51 3.14
C SER A 99 2.65 5.78 4.19
N PRO A 100 2.06 5.28 5.30
CA PRO A 100 2.83 4.56 6.32
C PRO A 100 3.62 3.36 5.76
N GLY A 101 3.06 2.66 4.77
CA GLY A 101 3.71 1.52 4.13
C GLY A 101 4.73 1.88 3.04
N VAL A 102 4.70 3.11 2.49
CA VAL A 102 5.54 3.54 1.36
C VAL A 102 6.62 4.52 1.80
N ASN A 103 7.89 4.19 1.57
CA ASN A 103 9.05 5.00 1.97
C ASN A 103 9.80 5.56 0.76
N PHE A 104 9.70 6.87 0.53
CA PHE A 104 10.47 7.59 -0.47
C PHE A 104 11.85 8.00 0.08
N SER A 105 12.89 7.89 -0.75
CA SER A 105 14.20 8.46 -0.43
C SER A 105 14.17 9.99 -0.47
N ASP A 106 15.03 10.65 0.30
CA ASP A 106 15.19 12.11 0.20
C ASP A 106 15.72 12.57 -1.16
N SER A 107 16.51 11.74 -1.85
CA SER A 107 17.06 12.00 -3.18
C SER A 107 17.51 10.71 -3.88
N GLY A 108 17.63 10.76 -5.21
CA GLY A 108 18.11 9.63 -6.02
C GLY A 108 17.04 8.56 -6.25
N ASP A 109 17.46 7.30 -6.25
CA ASP A 109 16.55 6.17 -6.47
C ASP A 109 15.44 6.15 -5.42
N PHE A 110 14.21 5.88 -5.88
CA PHE A 110 12.99 5.89 -5.06
C PHE A 110 12.66 7.23 -4.39
N SER A 111 13.20 8.36 -4.86
CA SER A 111 12.81 9.69 -4.36
C SER A 111 11.57 10.28 -5.03
N TYR A 112 11.01 9.60 -6.04
CA TYR A 112 9.77 9.98 -6.73
C TYR A 112 9.12 8.76 -7.37
N ALA A 113 7.85 8.94 -7.75
CA ALA A 113 7.04 8.01 -8.55
C ALA A 113 6.23 8.82 -9.56
N THR A 114 5.70 8.20 -10.60
CA THR A 114 4.92 8.91 -11.62
C THR A 114 3.63 9.44 -11.01
N SER A 115 3.35 10.73 -11.20
CA SER A 115 2.10 11.37 -10.74
C SER A 115 1.16 11.60 -11.91
N PHE A 116 0.17 10.74 -12.06
CA PHE A 116 -0.86 10.84 -13.09
C PHE A 116 -1.92 11.88 -12.70
N PRO A 117 -2.76 12.32 -13.66
CA PRO A 117 -3.95 13.10 -13.32
C PRO A 117 -4.82 12.40 -12.28
N GLN A 118 -5.54 13.17 -11.45
CA GLN A 118 -6.46 12.58 -10.48
C GLN A 118 -7.55 11.76 -11.18
N PRO A 119 -8.16 10.76 -10.52
CA PRO A 119 -9.17 9.89 -11.13
C PRO A 119 -10.30 10.63 -11.84
N ILE A 120 -10.70 11.80 -11.35
CA ILE A 120 -11.73 12.62 -12.01
C ILE A 120 -11.31 13.09 -13.42
N LEU A 121 -10.04 13.44 -13.60
CA LEU A 121 -9.53 13.89 -14.89
C LEU A 121 -9.22 12.70 -15.81
N MET A 122 -8.72 11.60 -15.24
CA MET A 122 -8.53 10.35 -16.00
C MET A 122 -9.87 9.79 -16.49
N GLY A 123 -10.90 9.78 -15.64
CA GLY A 123 -12.25 9.37 -16.00
C GLY A 123 -12.89 10.26 -17.08
N ALA A 124 -12.54 11.55 -17.11
CA ALA A 124 -13.03 12.47 -18.14
C ALA A 124 -12.48 12.18 -19.55
N ALA A 125 -11.46 11.35 -19.69
CA ALA A 125 -10.96 10.90 -20.99
C ALA A 125 -11.90 9.87 -21.66
N PHE A 126 -12.74 9.18 -20.88
CA PHE A 126 -13.60 8.08 -21.36
C PHE A 126 -12.83 7.00 -22.16
N ASP A 127 -11.60 6.72 -21.74
CA ASP A 127 -10.69 5.80 -22.40
C ASP A 127 -10.29 4.69 -21.42
N ASP A 128 -10.94 3.53 -21.56
CA ASP A 128 -10.73 2.36 -20.70
C ASP A 128 -9.30 1.80 -20.83
N GLU A 129 -8.70 1.91 -22.02
CA GLU A 129 -7.34 1.43 -22.29
C GLU A 129 -6.31 2.32 -21.61
N LEU A 130 -6.51 3.64 -21.68
CA LEU A 130 -5.68 4.61 -20.95
C LEU A 130 -5.66 4.30 -19.43
N ILE A 131 -6.82 4.00 -18.83
CA ILE A 131 -6.88 3.66 -17.39
C ILE A 131 -6.06 2.40 -17.10
N ARG A 132 -6.15 1.38 -17.96
CA ARG A 132 -5.41 0.12 -17.83
C ARG A 132 -3.90 0.34 -17.97
N GLU A 133 -3.47 1.20 -18.88
CA GLU A 133 -2.06 1.56 -19.06
C GLU A 133 -1.51 2.30 -17.84
N VAL A 134 -2.26 3.27 -17.31
CA VAL A 134 -1.91 3.97 -16.07
C VAL A 134 -1.74 2.97 -14.92
N ALA A 135 -2.71 2.07 -14.72
CA ALA A 135 -2.65 1.06 -13.66
C ALA A 135 -1.46 0.09 -13.83
N THR A 136 -1.10 -0.24 -15.08
CA THR A 136 0.09 -1.06 -15.38
C THR A 136 1.38 -0.35 -14.96
N VAL A 137 1.51 0.96 -15.21
CA VAL A 137 2.68 1.74 -14.76
C VAL A 137 2.71 1.82 -13.24
N VAL A 138 1.59 2.16 -12.61
CA VAL A 138 1.48 2.28 -11.15
C VAL A 138 1.82 0.96 -10.45
N SER A 139 1.30 -0.17 -10.94
CA SER A 139 1.61 -1.50 -10.37
C SER A 139 3.07 -1.89 -10.57
N THR A 140 3.68 -1.52 -11.70
CA THR A 140 5.11 -1.76 -11.96
C THR A 140 5.99 -0.97 -11.00
N GLU A 141 5.70 0.32 -10.79
CA GLU A 141 6.41 1.16 -9.81
C GLU A 141 6.21 0.63 -8.39
N ALA A 142 4.98 0.27 -8.01
CA ALA A 142 4.68 -0.33 -6.72
C ALA A 142 5.51 -1.61 -6.45
N ARG A 143 5.63 -2.49 -7.46
CA ARG A 143 6.49 -3.67 -7.37
C ARG A 143 7.97 -3.32 -7.25
N ALA A 144 8.44 -2.26 -7.93
CA ALA A 144 9.81 -1.80 -7.79
C ALA A 144 10.10 -1.30 -6.36
N PHE A 145 9.23 -0.46 -5.79
CA PHE A 145 9.33 -0.02 -4.38
C PHE A 145 9.31 -1.22 -3.41
N ASN A 146 8.43 -2.18 -3.64
CA ASN A 146 8.32 -3.36 -2.79
C ASN A 146 9.58 -4.25 -2.84
N ASN A 147 10.18 -4.44 -4.02
CA ASN A 147 11.41 -5.22 -4.16
C ASN A 147 12.59 -4.59 -3.40
N ASP A 148 12.61 -3.27 -3.23
CA ASP A 148 13.56 -2.54 -2.38
C ASP A 148 13.09 -2.38 -0.92
N GLN A 149 12.03 -3.11 -0.53
CA GLN A 149 11.46 -3.10 0.85
C GLN A 149 10.94 -1.73 1.29
N ARG A 150 10.50 -0.92 0.33
CA ARG A 150 9.96 0.43 0.52
C ARG A 150 8.45 0.50 0.42
N ALA A 151 7.76 -0.57 0.04
CA ALA A 151 6.30 -0.62 -0.03
C ALA A 151 5.79 -2.04 0.31
N GLY A 152 4.54 -2.15 0.74
CA GLY A 152 3.80 -3.41 0.76
C GLY A 152 3.37 -3.88 -0.64
N LEU A 153 2.46 -4.85 -0.68
CA LEU A 153 1.91 -5.42 -1.92
C LEU A 153 0.42 -5.11 -2.14
N ASP A 154 -0.25 -4.54 -1.14
CA ASP A 154 -1.64 -4.11 -1.22
C ASP A 154 -1.74 -2.60 -1.12
N PHE A 155 -2.56 -1.99 -1.98
CA PHE A 155 -2.75 -0.55 -2.03
C PHE A 155 -4.22 -0.21 -1.84
N TRP A 156 -4.52 0.78 -1.01
CA TRP A 156 -5.88 1.23 -0.67
C TRP A 156 -6.44 2.13 -1.77
N THR A 157 -6.56 1.55 -2.95
CA THR A 157 -6.86 2.21 -4.21
C THR A 157 -7.56 1.20 -5.11
N PRO A 158 -8.49 1.60 -6.00
CA PRO A 158 -8.97 2.95 -6.30
C PRO A 158 -10.02 3.49 -5.31
N SER A 159 -10.24 4.81 -5.36
CA SER A 159 -11.40 5.41 -4.70
C SER A 159 -12.63 5.30 -5.60
N LEU A 160 -13.61 4.51 -5.19
CA LEU A 160 -14.83 4.23 -5.97
C LEU A 160 -16.06 5.02 -5.48
N VAL A 161 -15.84 6.06 -4.70
CA VAL A 161 -16.93 6.92 -4.23
C VAL A 161 -17.51 7.70 -5.41
N THR A 162 -18.83 7.73 -5.57
CA THR A 162 -19.47 8.60 -6.57
C THR A 162 -19.44 10.04 -6.05
N THR A 163 -19.13 10.97 -6.94
CA THR A 163 -19.08 12.40 -6.64
C THR A 163 -20.40 12.97 -6.08
N SER A 164 -21.54 12.30 -6.28
CA SER A 164 -22.86 12.68 -5.74
C SER A 164 -22.98 12.58 -4.21
N LEU A 165 -22.11 11.80 -3.53
CA LEU A 165 -22.30 11.49 -2.12
C LEU A 165 -21.42 12.27 -1.14
N VAL A 166 -20.29 12.89 -1.52
CA VAL A 166 -19.50 13.71 -0.58
C VAL A 166 -18.69 14.78 -1.32
N ALA A 167 -19.07 16.06 -1.14
CA ALA A 167 -18.34 17.24 -1.62
C ALA A 167 -16.91 17.40 -1.02
N ILE A 168 -16.49 16.53 -0.09
CA ILE A 168 -15.20 16.58 0.60
C ILE A 168 -14.10 15.74 -0.11
N ARG A 169 -14.46 14.67 -0.83
CA ARG A 169 -13.50 13.83 -1.61
C ARG A 169 -13.67 13.94 -3.12
N GLY A 170 -14.36 14.99 -3.60
CA GLY A 170 -14.84 15.11 -4.98
C GLY A 170 -13.79 15.01 -6.09
N ARG A 171 -12.49 15.17 -5.80
CA ARG A 171 -11.41 15.00 -6.79
C ARG A 171 -10.87 13.57 -6.91
N SER A 172 -11.08 12.73 -5.90
CA SER A 172 -10.63 11.34 -5.86
C SER A 172 -11.61 10.39 -6.55
N ALA A 173 -12.85 10.84 -6.76
CA ALA A 173 -13.91 10.10 -7.42
C ALA A 173 -13.75 10.19 -8.96
N PRO A 174 -13.80 9.07 -9.70
CA PRO A 174 -13.58 9.12 -11.14
C PRO A 174 -14.70 9.86 -11.88
N LEU A 175 -15.98 9.59 -11.59
CA LEU A 175 -17.12 10.20 -12.31
C LEU A 175 -18.43 10.22 -11.46
N TRP A 176 -19.43 10.98 -11.92
CA TRP A 176 -20.79 11.02 -11.32
C TRP A 176 -21.68 9.84 -11.74
N LEU A 177 -21.29 9.13 -12.80
CA LEU A 177 -22.07 8.05 -13.40
C LEU A 177 -21.62 6.69 -12.84
N PRO A 178 -22.50 5.92 -12.16
CA PRO A 178 -22.14 4.64 -11.55
C PRO A 178 -21.50 3.65 -12.54
N PHE A 179 -21.97 3.62 -13.79
CA PHE A 179 -21.41 2.74 -14.83
C PHE A 179 -19.95 3.09 -15.17
N ALA A 180 -19.62 4.37 -15.20
CA ALA A 180 -18.28 4.82 -15.55
C ALA A 180 -17.30 4.67 -14.37
N VAL A 181 -17.79 4.79 -13.13
CA VAL A 181 -17.03 4.40 -11.92
C VAL A 181 -16.72 2.89 -11.93
N ALA A 182 -17.70 2.05 -12.31
CA ALA A 182 -17.50 0.60 -12.39
C ALA A 182 -16.46 0.21 -13.45
N LYS A 183 -16.48 0.85 -14.62
CA LYS A 183 -15.44 0.66 -15.64
C LYS A 183 -14.07 1.10 -15.16
N PHE A 184 -13.96 2.28 -14.58
CA PHE A 184 -12.69 2.74 -13.99
C PHE A 184 -12.15 1.73 -12.99
N ALA A 185 -13.00 1.20 -12.10
CA ALA A 185 -12.61 0.16 -11.16
C ALA A 185 -12.06 -1.07 -11.88
N GLN A 186 -12.78 -1.59 -12.87
CA GLN A 186 -12.40 -2.79 -13.61
C GLN A 186 -11.03 -2.67 -14.30
N HIS A 187 -10.69 -1.49 -14.80
CA HIS A 187 -9.45 -1.27 -15.54
C HIS A 187 -8.28 -0.81 -14.66
N TYR A 188 -8.52 -0.42 -13.41
CA TYR A 188 -7.47 0.01 -12.48
C TYR A 188 -6.91 -1.13 -11.59
N PHE A 189 -7.36 -2.37 -11.77
CA PHE A 189 -6.87 -3.57 -11.05
C PHE A 189 -6.08 -4.52 -11.96
#